data_AF-A0A147B9R4-F1
#
_entry.id   AF-A0A147B9R4-F1
#
_cell.length_a   1.000
_cell.length_b   1.000
_cell.length_c   1.000
_cell.angle_alpha   90.00
_cell.angle_beta   90.00
_cell.angle_gamma   90.00
#
_symmetry.space_group_name_H-M   'P 1'
#
loop_
_entity.id
_entity.type
_entity.pdbx_description
1 polymer ?
#
loop_
_entity_poly.entity_id
_entity_poly.type
_entity_poly.pdbx_seq_one_letter_code
_entity_poly.pdbx_strand_id
1 'polypeptide(L)'
;VAIAVLCAPLLALAQEEPAPAAYRCAPALGGLNARPTDTSVSVTWSPPADPCTDGKTDVVVTWTVREGTKSDRVNGTLTEYEVKGLKPWESVNVSVQFEHTAEDGQQHLGKEETRRVWTLKGKPSPPADLKIRGMKLSGEEGAEMEVEWKEPHITNGEVLVDGFLYKVCSSVEPCEKASKYTDCKDYSDTHDRQSQGVTRLVPLLHYAVSVVAYNKNGDMPKVRSDSVTVCARAPPHPSSNWKTSKSNARRVHRWWPCPGRSLRTDSTGNVTSWPCPPRRAVLLITLRHKSSAVEPHARKEDA
;
A
#
# COMPACT_ATOMS: atom_id res chain seq x y z
N VAL A 1 87.62 8.93 12.73
CA VAL A 1 86.53 8.53 11.82
C VAL A 1 85.31 9.38 12.15
N ALA A 2 85.02 10.37 11.32
CA ALA A 2 83.76 11.11 11.30
C ALA A 2 83.71 11.84 9.95
N ILE A 3 82.88 11.36 9.02
CA ILE A 3 82.58 12.04 7.75
C ILE A 3 81.11 12.44 7.85
N ALA A 4 80.87 13.74 7.96
CA ALA A 4 79.54 14.31 7.87
C ALA A 4 79.19 14.48 6.39
N VAL A 5 78.21 13.72 5.90
CA VAL A 5 77.61 13.90 4.57
C VAL A 5 76.35 14.71 4.75
N LEU A 6 76.40 15.97 4.30
CA LEU A 6 75.25 16.86 4.17
C LEU A 6 74.39 16.35 3.00
N CYS A 7 73.21 15.83 3.31
CA CYS A 7 72.19 15.46 2.33
C CYS A 7 71.17 16.61 2.25
N ALA A 8 71.19 17.36 1.14
CA ALA A 8 70.16 18.35 0.84
C ALA A 8 68.95 17.66 0.19
N PRO A 9 67.71 18.02 0.54
CA PRO A 9 66.54 17.43 -0.10
C PRO A 9 66.29 18.06 -1.48
N LEU A 10 66.13 17.21 -2.49
CA LEU A 10 65.52 17.56 -3.77
C LEU A 10 64.06 17.99 -3.52
N LEU A 11 63.80 19.30 -3.60
CA LEU A 11 62.46 19.83 -3.78
C LEU A 11 61.99 19.46 -5.19
N ALA A 12 61.21 18.38 -5.29
CA ALA A 12 60.39 18.11 -6.46
C ALA A 12 59.30 19.18 -6.52
N LEU A 13 59.43 20.11 -7.47
CA LEU A 13 58.34 21.00 -7.85
C LEU A 13 57.24 20.11 -8.45
N ALA A 14 56.16 19.90 -7.71
CA ALA A 14 54.92 19.43 -8.28
C ALA A 14 54.46 20.50 -9.27
N GLN A 15 54.60 20.22 -10.56
CA GLN A 15 53.89 20.96 -11.60
C GLN A 15 52.40 20.73 -11.33
N GLU A 16 51.75 21.75 -10.80
CA GLU A 16 50.30 21.88 -10.82
C GLU A 16 49.91 21.86 -12.30
N GLU A 17 49.38 20.72 -12.75
CA GLU A 17 48.88 20.54 -14.11
C GLU A 17 47.81 21.63 -14.33
N PRO A 18 48.01 22.58 -15.26
CA PRO A 18 47.05 23.65 -15.46
C PRO A 18 45.72 23.02 -15.83
N ALA A 19 44.69 23.32 -15.03
CA ALA A 19 43.32 22.94 -15.35
C ALA A 19 43.06 23.26 -16.83
N PRO A 20 42.54 22.31 -17.64
CA PRO A 20 42.37 22.52 -19.06
C PRO A 20 41.56 23.79 -19.27
N ALA A 21 42.12 24.70 -20.07
CA ALA A 21 41.51 25.98 -20.38
C ALA A 21 40.08 25.75 -20.87
N ALA A 22 39.11 26.39 -20.20
CA ALA A 22 37.72 26.38 -20.64
C ALA A 22 37.66 26.98 -22.05
N TYR A 23 37.52 26.14 -23.07
CA TYR A 23 37.24 26.59 -24.43
C TYR A 23 35.89 27.32 -24.45
N ARG A 24 35.83 28.40 -25.23
CA ARG A 24 34.78 29.44 -25.20
C ARG A 24 33.37 28.98 -25.56
N CYS A 25 33.17 27.72 -25.90
CA CYS A 25 31.89 27.21 -26.39
C CYS A 25 31.43 25.97 -25.64
N ALA A 26 31.58 25.94 -24.31
CA ALA A 26 30.90 24.92 -23.51
C ALA A 26 29.49 25.46 -23.20
N PRO A 27 28.41 24.99 -23.87
CA PRO A 27 27.10 25.57 -23.69
C PRO A 27 26.62 25.30 -22.26
N ALA A 28 26.26 26.35 -21.53
CA ALA A 28 25.74 26.20 -20.18
C ALA A 28 24.29 25.71 -20.24
N LEU A 29 23.99 24.66 -19.47
CA LEU A 29 22.62 24.24 -19.26
C LEU A 29 21.92 25.22 -18.32
N GLY A 30 20.65 25.52 -18.61
CA GLY A 30 19.86 26.43 -17.80
C GLY A 30 18.42 25.95 -17.62
N GLY A 31 17.89 26.12 -16.42
CA GLY A 31 16.48 25.86 -16.13
C GLY A 31 16.11 24.38 -16.14
N LEU A 32 17.03 23.49 -15.73
CA LEU A 32 16.73 22.07 -15.59
C LEU A 32 15.53 21.86 -14.65
N ASN A 33 14.46 21.30 -15.21
CA ASN A 33 13.26 20.91 -14.48
C ASN A 33 13.04 19.41 -14.66
N ALA A 34 12.53 18.77 -13.61
CA ALA A 34 12.26 17.34 -13.60
C ALA A 34 10.89 17.10 -12.99
N ARG A 35 10.02 16.45 -13.76
CA ARG A 35 8.64 16.12 -13.40
C ARG A 35 8.50 14.60 -13.28
N PRO A 36 8.41 14.06 -12.06
CA PRO A 36 8.31 12.63 -11.86
C PRO A 36 6.90 12.08 -12.10
N THR A 37 6.83 10.87 -12.61
CA THR A 37 5.69 9.95 -12.49
C THR A 37 6.04 8.84 -11.48
N ASP A 38 5.24 7.77 -11.39
CA ASP A 38 5.58 6.62 -10.53
C ASP A 38 6.69 5.73 -11.12
N THR A 39 6.94 5.80 -12.42
CA THR A 39 7.86 4.89 -13.13
C THR A 39 8.75 5.59 -14.18
N SER A 40 8.60 6.90 -14.33
CA SER A 40 9.41 7.74 -15.22
C SER A 40 9.68 9.12 -14.63
N VAL A 41 10.65 9.83 -15.21
CA VAL A 41 10.89 11.26 -14.93
C VAL A 41 11.03 11.98 -16.26
N SER A 42 10.14 12.94 -16.51
CA SER A 42 10.26 13.86 -17.65
C SER A 42 11.17 15.01 -17.26
N VAL A 43 12.23 15.19 -18.03
CA VAL A 43 13.30 16.17 -17.79
C VAL A 43 13.22 17.19 -18.90
N THR A 44 13.27 18.48 -18.57
CA THR A 44 13.24 19.57 -19.53
C THR A 44 14.31 20.59 -19.19
N TRP A 45 14.95 21.18 -20.19
CA TRP A 45 15.97 22.22 -20.02
C TRP A 45 15.84 23.30 -21.08
N SER A 46 16.49 24.43 -20.84
CA SER A 46 16.55 25.52 -21.82
C SER A 46 17.65 25.24 -22.84
N PRO A 47 17.43 25.61 -24.12
CA PRO A 47 18.50 25.59 -25.10
C PRO A 47 19.63 26.53 -24.66
N PRO A 48 20.87 26.26 -25.09
CA PRO A 48 21.99 27.11 -24.71
C PRO A 48 21.85 28.50 -25.34
N ALA A 49 22.20 29.53 -24.56
CA ALA A 49 22.14 30.93 -25.01
C ALA A 49 23.12 31.20 -26.17
N ASP A 50 24.32 30.63 -26.08
CA ASP A 50 25.38 30.74 -27.09
C ASP A 50 25.73 29.34 -27.60
N PRO A 51 25.01 28.82 -28.63
CA PRO A 51 25.30 27.53 -29.21
C PRO A 51 26.57 27.57 -30.06
N CYS A 52 27.32 26.47 -30.04
CA CYS A 52 28.50 26.32 -30.90
C CYS A 52 28.09 26.09 -32.33
N THR A 53 28.77 26.80 -33.22
CA THR A 53 28.49 26.78 -34.65
C THR A 53 29.38 25.80 -35.42
N ASP A 54 30.48 25.37 -34.81
CA ASP A 54 31.56 24.58 -35.39
C ASP A 54 31.57 23.14 -34.87
N GLY A 55 30.81 22.25 -35.50
CA GLY A 55 30.82 20.83 -35.16
C GLY A 55 29.44 20.31 -34.72
N LYS A 56 29.43 19.29 -33.86
CA LYS A 56 28.21 18.60 -33.43
C LYS A 56 28.00 18.72 -31.92
N THR A 57 26.80 19.14 -31.53
CA THR A 57 26.39 19.18 -30.12
C THR A 57 25.38 18.08 -29.83
N ASP A 58 25.67 17.28 -28.81
CA ASP A 58 24.77 16.29 -28.22
C ASP A 58 24.44 16.70 -26.78
N VAL A 59 23.36 16.16 -26.24
CA VAL A 59 23.02 16.26 -24.82
C VAL A 59 23.22 14.90 -24.19
N VAL A 60 23.98 14.86 -23.10
CA VAL A 60 24.17 13.67 -22.27
C VAL A 60 23.24 13.80 -21.07
N VAL A 61 22.26 12.90 -20.98
CA VAL A 61 21.38 12.76 -19.83
C VAL A 61 21.85 11.56 -19.02
N THR A 62 22.31 11.80 -17.81
CA THR A 62 22.75 10.76 -16.88
C THR A 62 21.78 10.70 -15.72
N TRP A 63 21.39 9.49 -15.29
CA TRP A 63 20.57 9.33 -14.11
C TRP A 63 21.13 8.24 -13.21
N THR A 64 21.15 8.55 -11.91
CA THR A 64 21.63 7.64 -10.87
C THR A 64 20.48 7.27 -9.96
N VAL A 65 20.28 5.97 -9.84
CA VAL A 65 19.38 5.31 -8.88
C VAL A 65 20.19 4.45 -7.93
N ARG A 66 19.54 3.80 -6.95
CA ARG A 66 20.26 2.94 -5.99
C ARG A 66 21.00 1.78 -6.66
N GLU A 67 20.47 1.27 -7.76
CA GLU A 67 21.02 0.14 -8.51
C GLU A 67 22.24 0.51 -9.38
N GLY A 68 22.46 1.81 -9.63
CA GLY A 68 23.59 2.30 -10.41
C GLY A 68 23.26 3.53 -11.25
N THR A 69 24.23 3.90 -12.08
CA THR A 69 24.16 5.05 -12.98
C THR A 69 23.97 4.56 -14.42
N LYS A 70 23.09 5.22 -15.16
CA LYS A 70 22.86 5.03 -16.59
C LYS A 70 22.94 6.37 -17.29
N SER A 71 23.25 6.38 -18.57
CA SER A 71 23.36 7.60 -19.37
C SER A 71 22.91 7.35 -20.80
N ASP A 72 22.22 8.33 -21.38
CA ASP A 72 21.87 8.35 -22.79
C ASP A 72 22.38 9.63 -23.45
N ARG A 73 22.73 9.50 -24.73
CA ARG A 73 23.11 10.62 -25.59
C ARG A 73 21.99 10.89 -26.57
N VAL A 74 21.54 12.13 -26.60
CA VAL A 74 20.47 12.59 -27.49
C VAL A 74 20.93 13.81 -28.29
N ASN A 75 20.22 14.13 -29.37
CA ASN A 75 20.55 15.27 -30.21
C ASN A 75 20.52 16.58 -29.40
N GLY A 76 21.52 17.45 -29.59
CA GLY A 76 21.64 18.72 -28.87
C GLY A 76 20.51 19.73 -29.13
N THR A 77 19.66 19.50 -30.13
CA THR A 77 18.46 20.32 -30.36
C THR A 77 17.28 19.95 -29.46
N LEU A 78 17.32 18.79 -28.81
CA LEU A 78 16.29 18.38 -27.88
C LEU A 78 16.40 19.19 -26.58
N THR A 79 15.24 19.54 -26.06
CA THR A 79 15.07 20.26 -24.78
C THR A 79 14.30 19.44 -23.76
N GLU A 80 13.95 18.20 -24.10
CA GLU A 80 13.24 17.27 -23.25
C GLU A 80 13.75 15.83 -23.40
N TYR A 81 13.67 15.08 -22.30
CA TYR A 81 13.99 13.66 -22.25
C TYR A 81 13.13 12.95 -21.21
N GLU A 82 12.73 11.71 -21.48
CA GLU A 82 11.98 10.89 -20.52
C GLU A 82 12.83 9.71 -20.06
N VAL A 83 13.23 9.74 -18.79
CA VAL A 83 13.88 8.59 -18.13
C VAL A 83 12.80 7.58 -17.77
N LYS A 84 12.86 6.37 -18.34
CA LYS A 84 11.85 5.30 -18.16
C LYS A 84 12.39 4.12 -17.34
N GLY A 85 11.48 3.29 -16.85
CA GLY A 85 11.81 2.03 -16.17
C GLY A 85 12.33 2.22 -14.75
N LEU A 86 11.89 3.30 -14.10
CA LEU A 86 12.20 3.59 -12.70
C LEU A 86 11.22 2.87 -11.77
N LYS A 87 11.61 2.70 -10.50
CA LYS A 87 10.72 2.15 -9.48
C LYS A 87 9.90 3.26 -8.82
N PRO A 88 8.67 2.97 -8.36
CA PRO A 88 7.91 3.89 -7.53
C PRO A 88 8.63 4.21 -6.22
N TRP A 89 8.48 5.45 -5.77
CA TRP A 89 9.08 5.97 -4.53
C TRP A 89 10.61 5.73 -4.41
N GLU A 90 11.33 6.00 -5.50
CA GLU A 90 12.78 5.92 -5.59
C GLU A 90 13.39 7.31 -5.78
N SER A 91 14.53 7.55 -5.14
CA SER A 91 15.30 8.78 -5.36
C SER A 91 16.13 8.66 -6.63
N VAL A 92 15.97 9.64 -7.52
CA VAL A 92 16.66 9.72 -8.80
C VAL A 92 17.45 11.02 -8.83
N ASN A 93 18.76 10.94 -9.05
CA ASN A 93 19.58 12.09 -9.38
C ASN A 93 19.74 12.11 -10.90
N VAL A 94 19.09 13.07 -11.57
CA VAL A 94 19.24 13.29 -13.00
C VAL A 94 20.22 14.42 -13.22
N SER A 95 21.22 14.21 -14.05
CA SER A 95 22.14 15.23 -14.53
C SER A 95 22.06 15.36 -16.04
N VAL A 96 22.18 16.58 -16.52
CA VAL A 96 22.16 16.91 -17.94
C VAL A 96 23.36 17.81 -18.23
N GLN A 97 24.08 17.49 -19.30
CA GLN A 97 25.18 18.31 -19.79
C GLN A 97 25.18 18.31 -21.32
N PHE A 98 25.59 19.43 -21.93
CA PHE A 98 25.91 19.45 -23.35
C PHE A 98 27.30 18.84 -23.57
N GLU A 99 27.45 18.06 -24.63
CA GLU A 99 28.73 17.55 -25.12
C GLU A 99 28.89 18.03 -26.55
N HIS A 100 29.87 18.89 -26.80
CA HIS A 100 30.16 19.42 -28.12
C HIS A 100 31.43 18.77 -28.67
N THR A 101 31.37 18.26 -29.89
CA THR A 101 32.53 17.74 -30.61
C THR A 101 32.84 18.66 -31.78
N ALA A 102 33.97 19.36 -31.70
CA ALA A 102 34.44 20.26 -32.75
C ALA A 102 34.86 19.49 -34.01
N GLU A 103 35.04 20.18 -35.15
CA GLU A 103 35.43 19.56 -36.42
C GLU A 103 36.80 18.87 -36.36
N ASP A 104 37.69 19.32 -35.48
CA ASP A 104 39.00 18.71 -35.23
C ASP A 104 38.92 17.45 -34.35
N GLY A 105 37.71 17.08 -33.90
CA GLY A 105 37.42 15.93 -33.06
C GLY A 105 37.60 16.17 -31.56
N GLN A 106 37.95 17.39 -31.12
CA GLN A 106 38.02 17.70 -29.69
C GLN A 106 36.64 17.73 -29.05
N GLN A 107 36.52 17.11 -27.88
CA GLN A 107 35.30 17.09 -27.09
C GLN A 107 35.33 18.14 -25.98
N HIS A 108 34.25 18.89 -25.88
CA HIS A 108 34.04 19.93 -24.89
C HIS A 108 32.75 19.64 -24.11
N LEU A 109 32.87 19.60 -22.78
CA LEU A 109 31.75 19.36 -21.90
C LEU A 109 31.23 20.68 -21.35
N GLY A 110 29.93 20.89 -21.51
CA GLY A 110 29.16 21.93 -20.84
C GLY A 110 29.13 21.72 -19.33
N LYS A 111 28.72 22.75 -18.60
CA LYS A 111 28.46 22.64 -17.17
C LYS A 111 27.33 21.63 -16.93
N GLU A 112 27.60 20.63 -16.10
CA GLU A 112 26.58 19.68 -15.65
C GLU A 112 25.60 20.36 -14.69
N GLU A 113 24.30 20.24 -14.97
CA GLU A 113 23.24 20.62 -14.05
C GLU A 113 22.57 19.36 -13.52
N THR A 114 22.47 19.24 -12.19
CA THR A 114 21.92 18.06 -11.53
C THR A 114 20.68 18.42 -10.73
N ARG A 115 19.64 17.58 -10.85
CA ARG A 115 18.42 17.67 -10.06
C ARG A 115 18.11 16.34 -9.39
N ARG A 116 17.94 16.37 -8.06
CA ARG A 116 17.39 15.25 -7.31
C ARG A 116 15.87 15.33 -7.28
N VAL A 117 15.21 14.24 -7.64
CA VAL A 117 13.75 14.07 -7.53
C VAL A 117 13.42 12.71 -6.92
N TRP A 118 12.16 12.55 -6.54
CA TRP A 118 11.59 11.27 -6.13
C TRP A 118 10.48 10.89 -7.10
N THR A 119 10.45 9.63 -7.55
CA THR A 119 9.30 9.11 -8.28
C THR A 119 8.08 9.07 -7.34
N LEU A 120 6.89 9.20 -7.92
CA LEU A 120 5.64 9.19 -7.17
C LEU A 120 5.38 7.81 -6.55
N LYS A 121 4.54 7.76 -5.52
CA LYS A 121 4.02 6.49 -4.99
C LYS A 121 3.17 5.83 -6.08
N GLY A 122 3.41 4.55 -6.33
CA GLY A 122 2.73 3.74 -7.33
C GLY A 122 1.67 2.83 -6.72
N LYS A 123 1.16 1.90 -7.53
CA LYS A 123 0.13 0.92 -7.13
C LYS A 123 0.71 -0.09 -6.11
N PRO A 124 0.21 -0.18 -4.87
CA PRO A 124 0.63 -1.23 -3.95
C PRO A 124 0.11 -2.60 -4.39
N SER A 125 0.74 -3.67 -3.89
CA SER A 125 0.18 -5.02 -3.97
C SER A 125 -1.09 -5.15 -3.11
N PRO A 126 -1.94 -6.17 -3.32
CA PRO A 126 -3.11 -6.40 -2.48
C PRO A 126 -2.74 -6.67 -1.01
N PRO A 127 -3.64 -6.36 -0.05
CA PRO A 127 -3.49 -6.79 1.34
C PRO A 127 -3.31 -8.31 1.43
N ALA A 128 -2.49 -8.76 2.37
CA ALA A 128 -2.21 -10.18 2.57
C ALA A 128 -3.10 -10.79 3.67
N ASP A 129 -3.29 -12.11 3.64
CA ASP A 129 -3.92 -12.89 4.72
C ASP A 129 -5.31 -12.35 5.16
N LEU A 130 -6.14 -11.89 4.21
CA LEU A 130 -7.51 -11.46 4.50
C LEU A 130 -8.33 -12.66 5.01
N LYS A 131 -8.86 -12.54 6.22
CA LYS A 131 -9.67 -13.59 6.87
C LYS A 131 -10.77 -13.01 7.75
N ILE A 132 -11.73 -13.86 8.10
CA ILE A 132 -12.78 -13.52 9.05
C ILE A 132 -12.29 -13.91 10.44
N ARG A 133 -12.12 -12.91 11.30
CA ARG A 133 -11.68 -13.10 12.69
C ARG A 133 -12.81 -13.59 13.57
N GLY A 134 -14.02 -13.08 13.36
CA GLY A 134 -15.18 -13.44 14.16
C GLY A 134 -16.50 -13.04 13.52
N MET A 135 -17.54 -13.75 13.93
CA MET A 135 -18.93 -13.36 13.69
C MET A 135 -19.68 -13.42 15.00
N LYS A 136 -20.49 -12.40 15.25
CA LYS A 136 -21.36 -12.33 16.42
C LYS A 136 -22.74 -11.83 16.03
N LEU A 137 -23.72 -12.19 16.84
CA LEU A 137 -25.05 -11.63 16.75
C LEU A 137 -25.09 -10.38 17.61
N SER A 138 -25.55 -9.27 17.06
CA SER A 138 -25.70 -8.00 17.75
C SER A 138 -27.19 -7.74 17.98
N GLY A 139 -27.77 -8.51 18.91
CA GLY A 139 -29.15 -8.35 19.37
C GLY A 139 -30.16 -8.06 18.25
N GLU A 140 -30.84 -6.92 18.35
CA GLU A 140 -31.84 -6.45 17.38
C GLU A 140 -31.23 -5.82 16.12
N GLU A 141 -29.93 -5.52 16.12
CA GLU A 141 -29.22 -4.84 15.02
C GLU A 141 -28.71 -5.81 13.93
N GLY A 142 -28.98 -7.11 14.06
CA GLY A 142 -28.59 -8.14 13.10
C GLY A 142 -27.25 -8.81 13.46
N ALA A 143 -26.57 -9.38 12.46
CA ALA A 143 -25.24 -9.97 12.66
C ALA A 143 -24.11 -8.96 12.38
N GLU A 144 -22.98 -9.20 13.02
CA GLU A 144 -21.73 -8.48 12.82
C GLU A 144 -20.61 -9.46 12.44
N MET A 145 -19.75 -9.02 11.53
CA MET A 145 -18.57 -9.75 11.08
C MET A 145 -17.34 -8.85 11.24
N GLU A 146 -16.26 -9.41 11.76
CA GLU A 146 -14.97 -8.75 11.83
C GLU A 146 -14.01 -9.43 10.86
N VAL A 147 -13.45 -8.65 9.94
CA VAL A 147 -12.41 -9.09 9.01
C VAL A 147 -11.07 -8.50 9.41
N GLU A 148 -10.01 -9.24 9.16
CA GLU A 148 -8.63 -8.87 9.48
C GLU A 148 -7.73 -9.17 8.28
N TRP A 149 -6.72 -8.33 8.05
CA TRP A 149 -5.72 -8.51 6.99
C TRP A 149 -4.34 -8.00 7.44
N LYS A 150 -3.33 -8.30 6.63
CA LYS A 150 -1.95 -7.82 6.78
C LYS A 150 -1.61 -6.79 5.71
N GLU A 151 -0.63 -5.94 6.03
CA GLU A 151 -0.06 -4.98 5.08
C GLU A 151 0.45 -5.70 3.81
N PRO A 152 0.37 -5.03 2.64
CA PRO A 152 0.90 -5.58 1.40
C PRO A 152 2.40 -5.84 1.47
N HIS A 153 2.87 -6.88 0.77
CA HIS A 153 4.30 -7.20 0.69
C HIS A 153 5.08 -6.17 -0.13
N ILE A 154 4.45 -5.59 -1.16
CA ILE A 154 4.99 -4.53 -2.00
C ILE A 154 4.14 -3.28 -1.78
N THR A 155 4.74 -2.22 -1.25
CA THR A 155 4.05 -0.95 -0.98
C THR A 155 4.11 0.01 -2.16
N ASN A 156 5.16 -0.03 -3.00
CA ASN A 156 5.40 0.94 -4.08
C ASN A 156 5.27 2.40 -3.59
N GLY A 157 5.76 2.64 -2.38
CA GLY A 157 5.60 3.89 -1.65
C GLY A 157 6.56 3.88 -0.47
N GLU A 158 6.15 4.48 0.63
CA GLU A 158 6.87 4.40 1.88
C GLU A 158 6.87 2.96 2.45
N VAL A 159 7.39 2.80 3.68
CA VAL A 159 7.42 1.51 4.38
C VAL A 159 6.02 0.94 4.60
N LEU A 160 4.99 1.79 4.66
CA LEU A 160 3.58 1.43 4.79
C LEU A 160 2.75 2.12 3.69
N VAL A 161 1.62 1.53 3.34
CA VAL A 161 0.64 2.20 2.45
C VAL A 161 -0.09 3.32 3.19
N ASP A 162 -0.70 4.24 2.45
CA ASP A 162 -1.41 5.37 3.07
C ASP A 162 -2.73 4.94 3.74
N GLY A 163 -3.37 3.87 3.27
CA GLY A 163 -4.54 3.29 3.94
C GLY A 163 -5.20 2.14 3.19
N PHE A 164 -6.38 1.75 3.66
CA PHE A 164 -7.19 0.67 3.09
C PHE A 164 -8.62 1.14 2.83
N LEU A 165 -9.25 0.53 1.83
CA LEU A 165 -10.68 0.68 1.57
C LEU A 165 -11.32 -0.69 1.59
N TYR A 166 -12.57 -0.76 2.05
CA TYR A 166 -13.36 -1.99 2.02
C TYR A 166 -14.67 -1.80 1.26
N LYS A 167 -15.14 -2.89 0.66
CA LYS A 167 -16.43 -2.98 -0.02
C LYS A 167 -17.15 -4.23 0.47
N VAL A 168 -18.45 -4.10 0.68
CA VAL A 168 -19.31 -5.22 1.09
C VAL A 168 -20.37 -5.44 0.03
N CYS A 169 -20.47 -6.67 -0.45
CA CYS A 169 -21.55 -7.14 -1.29
C CYS A 169 -22.26 -8.32 -0.63
N SER A 170 -23.51 -8.58 -1.01
CA SER A 170 -24.28 -9.70 -0.49
C SER A 170 -24.69 -10.66 -1.60
N SER A 171 -24.97 -11.91 -1.28
CA SER A 171 -25.55 -12.85 -2.22
C SER A 171 -26.45 -13.83 -1.49
N VAL A 172 -27.44 -14.29 -2.23
CA VAL A 172 -28.34 -15.36 -1.83
C VAL A 172 -27.75 -16.74 -2.13
N GLU A 173 -26.82 -16.78 -3.09
CA GLU A 173 -26.11 -18.00 -3.45
C GLU A 173 -24.97 -18.26 -2.46
N PRO A 174 -24.63 -19.55 -2.20
CA PRO A 174 -23.46 -19.90 -1.43
C PRO A 174 -22.18 -19.31 -2.03
N CYS A 175 -21.19 -19.00 -1.19
CA CYS A 175 -19.91 -18.40 -1.60
C CYS A 175 -19.22 -19.12 -2.78
N GLU A 176 -19.36 -20.45 -2.85
CA GLU A 176 -18.75 -21.31 -3.89
C GLU A 176 -19.45 -21.22 -5.25
N LYS A 177 -20.72 -20.81 -5.25
CA LYS A 177 -21.59 -20.78 -6.44
C LYS A 177 -21.96 -19.36 -6.87
N ALA A 178 -21.77 -18.39 -5.97
CA ALA A 178 -22.09 -16.99 -6.20
C ALA A 178 -21.30 -16.46 -7.41
N SER A 179 -21.92 -16.51 -8.57
CA SER A 179 -21.37 -15.96 -9.82
C SER A 179 -21.48 -14.43 -9.84
N LYS A 180 -22.43 -13.89 -9.09
CA LYS A 180 -22.66 -12.45 -8.90
C LYS A 180 -23.08 -12.17 -7.46
N TYR A 181 -22.48 -11.14 -6.88
CA TYR A 181 -22.97 -10.54 -5.64
C TYR A 181 -23.87 -9.34 -5.99
N THR A 182 -24.92 -9.15 -5.21
CA THR A 182 -25.89 -8.05 -5.28
C THR A 182 -25.66 -7.07 -4.13
N ASP A 183 -26.32 -5.90 -4.17
CA ASP A 183 -26.25 -4.87 -3.12
C ASP A 183 -24.81 -4.46 -2.74
N CYS A 184 -23.91 -4.38 -3.73
CA CYS A 184 -22.53 -3.93 -3.53
C CYS A 184 -22.49 -2.44 -3.18
N LYS A 185 -21.99 -2.13 -1.98
CA LYS A 185 -21.68 -0.74 -1.61
C LYS A 185 -20.40 -0.28 -2.31
N ASP A 186 -20.25 1.03 -2.48
CA ASP A 186 -18.97 1.57 -2.91
C ASP A 186 -17.88 1.36 -1.85
N TYR A 187 -16.63 1.44 -2.30
CA TYR A 187 -15.48 1.37 -1.41
C TYR A 187 -15.52 2.52 -0.40
N SER A 188 -15.43 2.16 0.88
CA SER A 188 -15.37 3.09 2.00
C SER A 188 -14.02 2.97 2.71
N ASP A 189 -13.55 4.07 3.31
CA ASP A 189 -12.35 4.05 4.14
C ASP A 189 -12.52 3.13 5.35
N THR A 190 -11.48 2.35 5.66
CA THR A 190 -11.48 1.51 6.87
C THR A 190 -11.24 2.38 8.11
N HIS A 191 -11.78 1.96 9.25
CA HIS A 191 -11.54 2.67 10.52
C HIS A 191 -10.19 2.31 11.14
N ASP A 192 -9.75 1.08 10.92
CA ASP A 192 -8.47 0.53 11.38
C ASP A 192 -7.62 0.14 10.16
N ARG A 193 -6.30 0.06 10.34
CA ARG A 193 -5.32 -0.33 9.33
C ARG A 193 -5.30 -1.84 9.08
N GLN A 194 -5.73 -2.66 10.03
CA GLN A 194 -5.62 -4.12 9.93
C GLN A 194 -6.93 -4.87 10.15
N SER A 195 -8.01 -4.16 10.51
CA SER A 195 -9.30 -4.79 10.74
C SER A 195 -10.48 -3.91 10.30
N GLN A 196 -11.63 -4.52 10.05
CA GLN A 196 -12.87 -3.81 9.82
C GLN A 196 -14.06 -4.60 10.36
N GLY A 197 -14.87 -3.92 11.18
CA GLY A 197 -16.19 -4.40 11.59
C GLY A 197 -17.23 -4.09 10.53
N VAL A 198 -17.99 -5.10 10.11
CA VAL A 198 -19.15 -4.98 9.23
C VAL A 198 -20.39 -5.34 10.03
N THR A 199 -21.30 -4.38 10.19
CA THR A 199 -22.50 -4.51 11.01
C THR A 199 -23.78 -4.57 10.19
N ARG A 200 -24.91 -4.86 10.85
CA ARG A 200 -26.24 -4.90 10.24
C ARG A 200 -26.35 -5.92 9.10
N LEU A 201 -25.70 -7.07 9.29
CA LEU A 201 -25.76 -8.20 8.37
C LEU A 201 -27.08 -8.94 8.56
N VAL A 202 -27.76 -9.22 7.45
CA VAL A 202 -28.98 -10.01 7.43
C VAL A 202 -28.63 -11.47 7.70
N PRO A 203 -29.25 -12.11 8.72
CA PRO A 203 -28.99 -13.51 9.05
C PRO A 203 -29.20 -14.42 7.84
N LEU A 204 -28.34 -15.43 7.72
CA LEU A 204 -28.37 -16.46 6.68
C LEU A 204 -28.04 -15.99 5.25
N LEU A 205 -27.76 -14.71 5.03
CA LEU A 205 -27.27 -14.21 3.76
C LEU A 205 -25.76 -14.39 3.63
N HIS A 206 -25.25 -14.56 2.42
CA HIS A 206 -23.82 -14.61 2.15
C HIS A 206 -23.29 -13.20 1.89
N TYR A 207 -22.11 -12.90 2.41
CA TYR A 207 -21.45 -11.62 2.25
C TYR A 207 -20.05 -11.82 1.73
N ALA A 208 -19.69 -11.05 0.70
CA ALA A 208 -18.32 -10.89 0.25
C ALA A 208 -17.80 -9.54 0.74
N VAL A 209 -16.66 -9.57 1.43
CA VAL A 209 -15.94 -8.37 1.84
C VAL A 209 -14.65 -8.31 1.04
N SER A 210 -14.53 -7.26 0.23
CA SER A 210 -13.35 -6.96 -0.56
C SER A 210 -12.55 -5.85 0.10
N VAL A 211 -11.23 -6.00 0.21
CA VAL A 211 -10.32 -4.99 0.74
C VAL A 211 -9.27 -4.64 -0.31
N VAL A 212 -8.95 -3.36 -0.44
CA VAL A 212 -7.84 -2.83 -1.26
C VAL A 212 -6.93 -1.97 -0.39
N ALA A 213 -5.63 -2.02 -0.67
CA ALA A 213 -4.67 -1.04 -0.17
C ALA A 213 -4.59 0.14 -1.13
N TYR A 214 -4.18 1.32 -0.65
CA TYR A 214 -3.92 2.45 -1.54
C TYR A 214 -2.76 3.33 -1.09
N ASN A 215 -2.14 3.97 -2.07
CA ASN A 215 -1.23 5.11 -1.86
C ASN A 215 -1.88 6.41 -2.37
N LYS A 216 -1.47 7.55 -1.80
CA LYS A 216 -1.94 8.88 -2.14
C LYS A 216 -0.74 9.81 -2.33
N ASN A 217 -0.75 10.53 -3.46
CA ASN A 217 0.26 11.54 -3.77
C ASN A 217 -0.37 12.93 -3.67
N GLY A 218 -0.30 13.57 -2.50
CA GLY A 218 -0.90 14.90 -2.27
C GLY A 218 -2.41 14.90 -2.54
N ASP A 219 -2.85 15.74 -3.48
CA ASP A 219 -4.26 15.88 -3.89
C ASP A 219 -4.65 14.99 -5.08
N MET A 220 -3.73 14.15 -5.57
CA MET A 220 -4.05 13.20 -6.64
C MET A 220 -4.98 12.09 -6.14
N PRO A 221 -5.78 11.47 -7.05
CA PRO A 221 -6.60 10.31 -6.72
C PRO A 221 -5.79 9.19 -6.07
N LYS A 222 -6.43 8.45 -5.14
CA LYS A 222 -5.85 7.27 -4.49
C LYS A 222 -5.49 6.20 -5.54
N VAL A 223 -4.25 5.74 -5.57
CA VAL A 223 -3.80 4.63 -6.42
C VAL A 223 -4.04 3.33 -5.66
N ARG A 224 -5.00 2.53 -6.12
CA ARG A 224 -5.51 1.35 -5.40
C ARG A 224 -4.87 0.05 -5.90
N SER A 225 -4.60 -0.88 -4.99
CA SER A 225 -4.26 -2.26 -5.33
C SER A 225 -5.41 -2.99 -6.00
N ASP A 226 -5.14 -4.21 -6.48
CA ASP A 226 -6.24 -5.16 -6.73
C ASP A 226 -6.90 -5.57 -5.42
N SER A 227 -8.15 -6.01 -5.48
CA SER A 227 -8.93 -6.36 -4.30
C SER A 227 -8.74 -7.82 -3.90
N VAL A 228 -8.52 -8.05 -2.61
CA VAL A 228 -8.65 -9.38 -2.00
C VAL A 228 -10.03 -9.51 -1.40
N THR A 229 -10.69 -10.67 -1.55
CA THR A 229 -12.07 -10.88 -1.10
C THR A 229 -12.19 -12.13 -0.24
N VAL A 230 -12.92 -12.02 0.87
CA VAL A 230 -13.35 -13.16 1.68
C VAL A 230 -14.88 -13.24 1.65
N CYS A 231 -15.42 -14.47 1.68
CA CYS A 231 -16.86 -14.69 1.75
C CYS A 231 -17.25 -15.55 2.93
N ALA A 232 -18.36 -15.20 3.57
CA ALA A 232 -19.01 -16.07 4.54
C ALA A 232 -20.50 -15.78 4.69
N ARG A 233 -21.18 -16.74 5.32
CA ARG A 233 -22.61 -16.64 5.63
C ARG A 233 -22.81 -16.03 7.01
N ALA A 234 -23.67 -15.04 7.12
CA ALA A 234 -24.08 -14.48 8.41
C ALA A 234 -24.78 -15.55 9.26
N PRO A 235 -24.52 -15.62 10.57
CA PRO A 235 -25.13 -16.61 11.45
C PRO A 235 -26.64 -16.44 11.55
N PRO A 236 -27.42 -17.53 11.77
CA PRO A 236 -28.85 -17.43 12.04
C PRO A 236 -29.12 -16.71 13.36
N HIS A 237 -30.22 -15.95 13.43
CA HIS A 237 -30.73 -15.46 14.71
C HIS A 237 -31.12 -16.64 15.63
N PRO A 238 -30.95 -16.50 16.95
CA PRO A 238 -31.37 -17.51 17.90
C PRO A 238 -32.90 -17.57 17.88
N SER A 239 -33.45 -18.75 17.63
CA SER A 239 -34.90 -18.95 17.73
C SER A 239 -35.30 -19.22 19.18
N SER A 240 -36.55 -18.88 19.51
CA SER A 240 -37.11 -19.08 20.86
C SER A 240 -37.16 -20.54 21.29
N ASN A 241 -37.18 -21.49 20.34
CA ASN A 241 -37.19 -22.94 20.57
C ASN A 241 -35.77 -23.54 20.77
N TRP A 242 -34.90 -22.85 21.52
CA TRP A 242 -33.58 -23.39 21.86
C TRP A 242 -33.70 -24.53 22.88
N LYS A 243 -32.81 -25.51 22.73
CA LYS A 243 -32.61 -26.65 23.62
C LYS A 243 -31.33 -26.45 24.42
N THR A 244 -31.30 -26.99 25.63
CA THR A 244 -30.08 -27.04 26.44
C THR A 244 -29.76 -28.45 26.89
N SER A 245 -28.46 -28.71 27.04
CA SER A 245 -27.93 -29.89 27.70
C SER A 245 -26.81 -29.44 28.60
N LYS A 246 -26.82 -29.95 29.82
CA LYS A 246 -25.73 -29.77 30.77
C LYS A 246 -24.69 -30.85 30.48
N SER A 247 -23.47 -30.48 30.08
CA SER A 247 -22.40 -31.47 29.91
C SER A 247 -21.64 -31.71 31.22
N ASN A 248 -21.48 -30.68 32.05
CA ASN A 248 -21.02 -30.82 33.44
C ASN A 248 -21.40 -29.58 34.28
N ALA A 249 -20.94 -29.52 35.54
CA ALA A 249 -21.24 -28.41 36.45
C ALA A 249 -20.83 -27.00 35.95
N ARG A 250 -19.94 -26.90 34.95
CA ARG A 250 -19.40 -25.63 34.43
C ARG A 250 -19.72 -25.36 32.96
N ARG A 251 -20.38 -26.30 32.27
CA ARG A 251 -20.69 -26.18 30.85
C ARG A 251 -22.14 -26.55 30.56
N VAL A 252 -22.82 -25.59 29.95
CA VAL A 252 -24.16 -25.76 29.39
C VAL A 252 -24.06 -25.54 27.89
N HIS A 253 -24.46 -26.52 27.12
CA HIS A 253 -24.60 -26.42 25.67
C HIS A 253 -26.00 -25.89 25.38
N ARG A 254 -26.09 -24.80 24.60
CA ARG A 254 -27.36 -24.31 24.04
C ARG A 254 -27.31 -24.49 22.53
N TRP A 255 -28.34 -25.08 21.95
CA TRP A 255 -28.49 -25.19 20.51
C TRP A 255 -29.93 -24.94 20.11
N TRP A 256 -30.16 -24.44 18.91
CA TRP A 256 -31.50 -24.28 18.36
C TRP A 256 -31.57 -24.90 16.96
N PRO A 257 -32.76 -25.38 16.54
CA PRO A 257 -32.99 -25.68 15.15
C PRO A 257 -32.76 -24.40 14.35
N CYS A 258 -31.94 -24.46 13.31
CA CYS A 258 -31.86 -23.33 12.40
C CYS A 258 -33.28 -23.03 11.87
N PRO A 259 -33.77 -21.78 11.96
CA PRO A 259 -35.05 -21.44 11.37
C PRO A 259 -34.97 -21.76 9.88
N GLY A 260 -35.89 -22.60 9.40
CA GLY A 260 -35.89 -23.07 8.00
C GLY A 260 -36.08 -21.94 6.97
N ARG A 261 -36.37 -20.72 7.43
CA ARG A 261 -36.59 -19.51 6.64
C ARG A 261 -36.15 -18.29 7.45
N SER A 262 -35.16 -17.53 6.96
CA SER A 262 -35.05 -16.09 7.26
C SER A 262 -35.88 -15.36 6.19
N LEU A 263 -36.74 -14.43 6.60
CA LEU A 263 -37.62 -13.68 5.71
C LEU A 263 -37.01 -12.30 5.46
N ARG A 264 -36.78 -11.94 4.20
CA ARG A 264 -36.54 -10.54 3.79
C ARG A 264 -37.71 -10.09 2.93
N THR A 265 -38.34 -8.98 3.29
CA THR A 265 -39.13 -8.15 2.39
C THR A 265 -38.17 -7.25 1.61
N ASP A 266 -38.17 -7.32 0.29
CA ASP A 266 -37.47 -6.34 -0.53
C ASP A 266 -38.23 -4.99 -0.58
N SER A 267 -37.64 -3.97 -1.22
CA SER A 267 -38.25 -2.64 -1.39
C SER A 267 -39.52 -2.66 -2.25
N THR A 268 -39.88 -3.81 -2.83
CA THR A 268 -41.10 -4.06 -3.60
C THR A 268 -42.13 -4.91 -2.84
N GLY A 269 -41.85 -5.27 -1.58
CA GLY A 269 -42.76 -6.03 -0.72
C GLY A 269 -42.72 -7.55 -0.91
N ASN A 270 -41.81 -8.09 -1.73
CA ASN A 270 -41.69 -9.53 -1.92
C ASN A 270 -40.89 -10.19 -0.79
N VAL A 271 -41.46 -11.27 -0.24
CA VAL A 271 -40.88 -12.04 0.85
C VAL A 271 -40.06 -13.21 0.28
N THR A 272 -38.74 -13.18 0.45
CA THR A 272 -37.86 -14.30 0.09
C THR A 272 -37.45 -15.08 1.35
N SER A 273 -37.46 -16.41 1.24
CA SER A 273 -37.24 -17.33 2.37
C SER A 273 -36.03 -18.24 2.14
N TRP A 274 -35.10 -18.30 3.10
CA TRP A 274 -33.81 -18.99 2.91
C TRP A 274 -33.67 -20.30 3.71
N PRO A 275 -33.39 -21.44 3.05
CA PRO A 275 -33.15 -22.70 3.74
C PRO A 275 -31.79 -22.73 4.46
N CYS A 276 -31.77 -23.34 5.65
CA CYS A 276 -30.55 -23.71 6.36
C CYS A 276 -30.16 -25.15 6.05
N PRO A 277 -28.86 -25.47 5.86
CA PRO A 277 -28.41 -26.85 5.86
C PRO A 277 -28.67 -27.48 7.25
N PRO A 278 -28.87 -28.82 7.32
CA PRO A 278 -29.39 -29.52 8.50
C PRO A 278 -28.37 -29.71 9.63
N ARG A 279 -27.57 -28.69 9.96
CA ARG A 279 -26.60 -28.74 11.07
C ARG A 279 -27.07 -27.85 12.22
N ARG A 280 -27.03 -28.40 13.44
CA ARG A 280 -27.36 -27.69 14.69
C ARG A 280 -26.41 -26.50 14.85
N ALA A 281 -26.94 -25.29 15.02
CA ALA A 281 -26.15 -24.16 15.50
C ALA A 281 -25.91 -24.37 17.01
N VAL A 282 -24.65 -24.42 17.44
CA VAL A 282 -24.27 -24.66 18.85
C VAL A 282 -23.60 -23.40 19.39
N LEU A 283 -24.19 -22.78 20.41
CA LEU A 283 -23.56 -21.74 21.21
C LEU A 283 -22.99 -22.40 22.47
N LEU A 284 -21.66 -22.36 22.62
CA LEU A 284 -20.99 -22.86 23.81
C LEU A 284 -20.93 -21.76 24.88
N ILE A 285 -21.66 -21.95 25.99
CA ILE A 285 -21.60 -21.04 27.13
C ILE A 285 -20.77 -21.71 28.23
N THR A 286 -19.62 -21.13 28.56
CA THR A 286 -18.79 -21.58 29.68
C THR A 286 -19.13 -20.71 30.89
N LEU A 287 -19.72 -21.31 31.92
CA LEU A 287 -20.04 -20.61 33.16
C LEU A 287 -18.77 -20.55 34.02
N ARG A 288 -18.17 -19.36 34.13
CA ARG A 288 -17.14 -19.12 35.15
C ARG A 288 -17.82 -18.94 36.50
N HIS A 289 -17.54 -19.84 37.44
CA HIS A 289 -18.01 -19.72 38.81
C HIS A 289 -17.35 -18.50 39.45
N LYS A 290 -18.12 -17.44 39.73
CA LYS A 290 -17.67 -16.40 40.65
C LYS A 290 -17.81 -17.01 42.05
N SER A 291 -16.71 -17.53 42.57
CA SER A 291 -16.61 -17.95 43.98
C SER A 291 -16.62 -16.68 44.83
N SER A 292 -17.79 -16.25 45.29
CA SER A 292 -17.87 -15.46 46.51
C SER A 292 -18.10 -16.46 47.64
N ALA A 293 -17.04 -16.76 48.36
CA ALA A 293 -17.12 -17.49 49.61
C ALA A 293 -18.08 -16.74 50.56
N VAL A 294 -18.96 -17.50 51.18
CA VAL A 294 -19.67 -17.10 52.40
C VAL A 294 -18.62 -17.13 53.51
N GLU A 295 -18.32 -15.98 54.10
CA GLU A 295 -17.65 -15.93 55.40
C GLU A 295 -18.75 -15.95 56.50
N PRO A 296 -18.64 -16.84 57.51
CA PRO A 296 -19.57 -16.86 58.62
C PRO A 296 -19.06 -15.91 59.72
N HIS A 297 -19.90 -15.00 60.22
CA HIS A 297 -19.64 -14.39 61.52
C HIS A 297 -20.92 -14.12 62.32
N ALA A 298 -21.05 -14.92 63.38
CA ALA A 298 -21.46 -14.57 64.74
C ALA A 298 -22.83 -13.91 64.99
N ARG A 299 -23.78 -14.76 65.38
CA ARG A 299 -24.56 -14.72 66.63
C ARG A 299 -24.39 -13.48 67.52
N LYS A 300 -25.49 -12.76 67.76
CA LYS A 300 -25.94 -12.33 69.10
C LYS A 300 -27.45 -12.02 69.07
N GLU A 301 -28.21 -12.82 69.80
CA GLU A 301 -29.51 -12.44 70.36
C GLU A 301 -29.26 -11.41 71.47
N ASP A 302 -30.13 -10.39 71.57
CA ASP A 302 -30.90 -10.07 72.77
C ASP A 302 -31.67 -8.74 72.57
N ALA A 303 -33.00 -8.87 72.44
CA ALA A 303 -34.04 -8.21 73.25
C ALA A 303 -35.39 -8.84 72.91
#